data_AF-A0AB73MHM2-F1
#
_entry.id   AF-A0AB73MHM2-F1
#
_cell.length_a   1.000
_cell.length_b   1.000
_cell.length_c   1.000
_cell.angle_alpha   90.00
_cell.angle_beta   90.00
_cell.angle_gamma   90.00
#
_symmetry.space_group_name_H-M   'P 1'
#
loop_
_entity.id
_entity.type
_entity.pdbx_description
1 polymer ?
#
loop_
_entity_poly.entity_id
_entity_poly.type
_entity_poly.pdbx_seq_one_letter_code
_entity_poly.pdbx_strand_id
1 'polypeptide(L)'
;MPIPTLAEQSAHDSDDFTIAHTVTSPMISVLTAPYGESTVQSRYQPARERRFDITRARVKWVSVDGDGDYIAEPERKYFTPMSRQALTRRIDELIASDVRAVRAARGLD
;
A
#
# COMPACT_ATOMS: atom_id res chain seq x y z
N MET A 1 27.99 -60.04 -6.21
CA MET A 1 28.24 -58.84 -5.38
C MET A 1 29.07 -57.87 -6.20
N PRO A 2 28.80 -56.55 -6.27
CA PRO A 2 27.78 -55.74 -5.59
C PRO A 2 26.82 -54.99 -6.55
N ILE A 3 25.76 -54.41 -5.98
CA ILE A 3 24.80 -53.49 -6.62
C ILE A 3 25.41 -52.07 -6.58
N PRO A 4 25.40 -51.26 -7.66
CA PRO A 4 25.61 -49.83 -7.55
C PRO A 4 24.25 -49.11 -7.52
N THR A 5 23.87 -48.75 -6.30
CA THR A 5 23.39 -47.44 -5.85
C THR A 5 22.59 -46.60 -6.84
N LEU A 6 21.27 -46.53 -6.61
CA LEU A 6 20.43 -45.44 -7.07
C LEU A 6 20.93 -44.15 -6.39
N ALA A 7 21.70 -43.33 -7.11
CA ALA A 7 21.94 -41.97 -6.71
C ALA A 7 20.70 -41.17 -7.07
N GLU A 8 19.89 -40.81 -6.07
CA GLU A 8 18.97 -39.68 -6.18
C GLU A 8 19.80 -38.44 -6.51
N GLN A 9 19.88 -38.10 -7.80
CA GLN A 9 20.29 -36.79 -8.23
C GLN A 9 19.11 -35.87 -7.97
N SER A 10 19.17 -35.15 -6.84
CA SER A 10 18.34 -33.97 -6.60
C SER A 10 18.51 -33.03 -7.78
N ALA A 11 17.49 -32.97 -8.63
CA ALA A 11 17.37 -31.94 -9.65
C ALA A 11 17.23 -30.60 -8.92
N HIS A 12 18.36 -29.92 -8.70
CA HIS A 12 18.35 -28.50 -8.41
C HIS A 12 17.93 -27.80 -9.71
N ASP A 13 16.63 -27.51 -9.80
CA ASP A 13 16.06 -26.60 -10.79
C ASP A 13 16.59 -25.19 -10.49
N SER A 14 17.80 -24.92 -10.97
CA SER A 14 18.39 -23.58 -10.96
C SER A 14 17.81 -22.83 -12.15
N ASP A 15 16.54 -22.45 -12.05
CA ASP A 15 15.91 -21.54 -12.98
C ASP A 15 16.54 -20.15 -12.74
N ASP A 16 17.62 -19.88 -13.49
CA ASP A 16 18.33 -18.62 -13.54
C ASP A 16 17.42 -17.59 -14.23
N PHE A 17 16.45 -17.04 -13.50
CA PHE A 17 15.59 -15.99 -14.05
C PHE A 17 16.39 -14.69 -14.14
N THR A 18 16.92 -14.41 -15.33
CA THR A 18 17.58 -13.14 -15.63
C THR A 18 16.53 -12.01 -15.66
N ILE A 19 16.50 -11.18 -14.61
CA ILE A 19 15.69 -9.95 -14.62
C ILE A 19 16.37 -8.94 -15.55
N ALA A 20 15.96 -8.91 -16.82
CA ALA A 20 16.34 -7.84 -17.73
C ALA A 20 15.66 -6.54 -17.29
N HIS A 21 16.37 -5.71 -16.53
CA HIS A 21 15.90 -4.37 -16.16
C HIS A 21 16.02 -3.43 -17.36
N THR A 22 15.06 -3.48 -18.29
CA THR A 22 14.94 -2.45 -19.33
C THR A 22 14.49 -1.15 -18.66
N VAL A 23 15.44 -0.24 -18.41
CA VAL A 23 15.11 1.14 -18.02
C VAL A 23 14.54 1.83 -19.25
N THR A 24 13.24 1.62 -19.51
CA THR A 24 12.49 2.50 -20.40
C THR A 24 12.59 3.90 -19.80
N SER A 25 13.17 4.84 -20.55
CA SER A 25 13.22 6.27 -20.20
C SER A 25 11.87 6.69 -19.61
N PRO A 26 11.79 7.47 -18.52
CA PRO A 26 10.53 7.72 -17.85
C PRO A 26 9.61 8.46 -18.81
N MET A 27 8.69 7.72 -19.42
CA MET A 27 7.58 8.28 -20.17
C MET A 27 6.72 8.96 -19.12
N ILE A 28 6.82 10.28 -19.04
CA ILE A 28 5.94 11.08 -18.19
C ILE A 28 4.54 10.91 -18.78
N SER A 29 3.79 9.95 -18.25
CA SER A 29 2.41 9.70 -18.64
C SER A 29 1.57 10.76 -17.94
N VAL A 30 1.13 11.76 -18.69
CA VAL A 30 0.16 12.73 -18.20
C VAL A 30 -1.17 12.02 -18.12
N LEU A 31 -1.76 11.99 -16.92
CA LEU A 31 -3.04 11.35 -16.67
C LEU A 31 -4.14 12.09 -17.44
N THR A 32 -4.59 11.53 -18.57
CA THR A 32 -5.70 12.07 -19.37
C THR A 32 -7.05 11.42 -19.06
N ALA A 33 -7.02 10.27 -18.38
CA ALA A 33 -8.22 9.58 -17.93
C ALA A 33 -8.88 10.33 -16.76
N PRO A 34 -10.23 10.28 -16.65
CA PRO A 34 -10.91 10.82 -15.48
C PRO A 34 -10.44 10.09 -14.22
N TYR A 35 -10.19 10.88 -13.17
CA TYR A 35 -9.75 10.37 -11.89
C TYR A 35 -10.51 11.03 -10.74
N GLY A 36 -10.68 10.28 -9.65
CA GLY A 36 -11.24 10.75 -8.40
C GLY A 36 -10.14 10.90 -7.35
N GLU A 37 -10.03 12.07 -6.74
CA GLU A 37 -9.20 12.24 -5.55
C GLU A 37 -10.00 11.95 -4.28
N SER A 38 -9.40 11.22 -3.35
CA SER A 38 -10.01 10.94 -2.06
C SER A 38 -9.01 11.10 -0.92
N THR A 39 -9.51 11.52 0.25
CA THR A 39 -8.71 11.65 1.46
C THR A 39 -9.53 11.20 2.65
N VAL A 40 -8.93 10.38 3.51
CA VAL A 40 -9.53 9.92 4.76
C VAL A 40 -8.63 10.18 5.94
N GLN A 41 -9.24 10.57 7.06
CA GLN A 41 -8.60 10.84 8.33
C GLN A 41 -9.50 10.29 9.45
N SER A 42 -8.98 9.35 10.27
CA SER A 42 -9.74 8.87 11.44
C SER A 42 -9.76 9.92 12.54
N ARG A 43 -10.92 10.11 13.16
CA ARG A 43 -11.14 11.04 14.27
C ARG A 43 -12.14 10.54 15.29
N TYR A 44 -11.66 10.35 16.52
CA TYR A 44 -12.49 10.09 17.69
C TYR A 44 -13.18 11.35 18.27
N GLN A 45 -12.73 12.56 17.92
CA GLN A 45 -13.32 13.78 18.47
C GLN A 45 -14.79 13.96 18.04
N PRO A 46 -15.62 14.62 18.87
CA PRO A 46 -16.99 15.00 18.52
C PRO A 46 -17.06 15.75 17.18
N ALA A 47 -18.14 15.56 16.42
CA ALA A 47 -18.27 16.12 15.07
C ALA A 47 -18.03 17.64 14.98
N ARG A 48 -18.43 18.41 16.00
CA ARG A 48 -18.18 19.86 16.12
C ARG A 48 -16.69 20.25 16.17
N GLU A 49 -15.83 19.33 16.57
CA GLU A 49 -14.38 19.49 16.70
C GLU A 49 -13.63 18.79 15.54
N ARG A 50 -14.34 18.15 14.60
CA ARG A 50 -13.76 17.54 13.40
C ARG A 50 -13.42 18.61 12.37
N ARG A 51 -12.34 19.36 12.63
CA ARG A 51 -11.65 20.14 11.59
C ARG A 51 -10.55 19.30 10.99
N PHE A 52 -10.32 19.39 9.69
CA PHE A 52 -9.17 18.75 9.06
C PHE A 52 -7.87 19.23 9.72
N ASP A 53 -6.98 18.30 10.06
CA ASP A 53 -5.71 18.57 10.75
C ASP A 53 -4.60 18.01 9.87
N ILE A 54 -3.74 18.91 9.40
CA ILE A 54 -2.63 18.58 8.52
C ILE A 54 -1.52 17.80 9.24
N THR A 55 -1.47 17.87 10.57
CA THR A 55 -0.42 17.24 11.38
C THR A 55 -0.72 15.79 11.71
N ARG A 56 -1.98 15.38 11.58
CA ARG A 56 -2.43 14.01 11.90
C ARG A 56 -2.39 13.13 10.67
N ALA A 57 -2.09 11.85 10.90
CA ALA A 57 -2.07 10.82 9.87
C ALA A 57 -3.35 10.84 9.02
N ARG A 58 -3.17 10.71 7.71
CA ARG A 58 -4.23 10.68 6.71
C ARG A 58 -3.80 9.79 5.55
N VAL A 59 -4.76 9.19 4.87
CA VAL A 59 -4.52 8.46 3.63
C VAL A 59 -5.14 9.28 2.50
N LYS A 60 -4.31 9.67 1.53
CA LYS A 60 -4.75 10.32 0.29
C LYS A 60 -4.46 9.36 -0.87
N TRP A 61 -5.44 9.16 -1.73
CA TRP A 61 -5.29 8.34 -2.92
C TRP A 61 -6.05 8.94 -4.10
N VAL A 62 -5.71 8.45 -5.28
CA VAL A 62 -6.35 8.75 -6.56
C VAL A 62 -6.86 7.45 -7.14
N SER A 63 -8.12 7.42 -7.55
CA SER A 63 -8.69 6.31 -8.30
C SER A 63 -8.81 6.73 -9.76
N VAL A 64 -8.12 6.01 -10.65
CA VAL A 64 -8.11 6.27 -12.09
C VAL A 64 -9.01 5.23 -12.75
N ASP A 65 -10.00 5.70 -13.51
CA ASP A 65 -10.94 4.79 -14.18
C ASP A 65 -10.21 3.91 -15.19
N GLY A 66 -10.45 2.59 -15.11
CA GLY A 66 -9.80 1.59 -15.95
C GLY A 66 -8.34 1.25 -15.63
N ASP A 67 -7.70 1.92 -14.67
CA ASP A 67 -6.26 1.75 -14.38
C ASP A 67 -6.00 1.32 -12.92
N GLY A 68 -6.72 1.89 -11.95
CA GLY A 68 -6.70 1.42 -10.56
C GLY A 68 -6.49 2.51 -9.51
N ASP A 69 -6.13 2.09 -8.30
CA ASP A 69 -5.95 2.96 -7.15
C ASP A 69 -4.46 3.27 -6.91
N TYR A 70 -4.18 4.54 -6.64
CA TYR A 70 -2.82 5.06 -6.46
C TYR A 70 -2.74 5.86 -5.17
N ILE A 71 -1.82 5.52 -4.27
CA ILE A 71 -1.63 6.31 -3.06
C ILE A 71 -0.74 7.53 -3.35
N ALA A 72 -1.12 8.68 -2.82
CA ALA A 72 -0.28 9.86 -2.83
C ALA A 72 0.71 9.79 -1.66
N GLU A 73 2.01 9.83 -1.95
CA GLU A 73 3.00 9.97 -0.89
C GLU A 73 2.84 11.29 -0.12
N PRO A 74 3.26 11.36 1.16
CA PRO A 74 3.13 12.56 1.99
C PRO A 74 3.72 13.82 1.35
N GLU A 75 4.83 13.66 0.62
CA GLU A 75 5.53 14.74 -0.10
C GLU A 75 4.98 15.00 -1.51
N ARG A 76 3.93 14.27 -1.93
CA ARG A 76 3.21 14.41 -3.20
C ARG A 76 4.08 14.34 -4.47
N LYS A 77 5.32 13.85 -4.37
CA LYS A 77 6.21 13.76 -5.54
C LYS A 77 5.81 12.64 -6.49
N TYR A 78 5.28 11.53 -5.96
CA TYR A 78 4.93 10.37 -6.77
C TYR A 78 3.66 9.67 -6.27
N PHE A 79 3.00 9.00 -7.20
CA PHE A 79 1.88 8.12 -6.95
C PHE A 79 2.35 6.68 -7.02
N THR A 80 2.06 5.90 -5.99
CA THR A 80 2.41 4.47 -5.98
C THR A 80 1.15 3.65 -6.23
N PRO A 81 1.12 2.78 -7.26
CA PRO A 81 0.00 1.85 -7.47
C PRO A 81 -0.27 1.04 -6.21
N MET A 82 -1.53 0.81 -5.89
CA MET A 82 -1.90 0.02 -4.72
C MET A 82 -3.13 -0.82 -4.98
N SER A 83 -3.11 -2.06 -4.47
CA SER A 83 -4.30 -2.91 -4.50
C SER A 83 -5.36 -2.36 -3.54
N ARG A 84 -6.63 -2.62 -3.87
CA ARG A 84 -7.76 -2.27 -3.00
C ARG A 84 -7.63 -2.87 -1.59
N GLN A 85 -7.09 -4.08 -1.47
CA GLN A 85 -6.82 -4.72 -0.18
C GLN A 85 -5.79 -3.94 0.65
N ALA A 86 -4.71 -3.48 0.02
CA ALA A 86 -3.70 -2.67 0.70
C ALA A 86 -4.25 -1.28 1.08
N LEU A 87 -5.18 -0.72 0.30
CA LEU A 87 -5.92 0.49 0.68
C LEU A 87 -6.78 0.28 1.91
N THR A 88 -7.61 -0.78 1.92
CA THR A 88 -8.42 -1.14 3.07
C THR A 88 -7.55 -1.31 4.32
N ARG A 89 -6.45 -2.05 4.23
CA ARG A 89 -5.53 -2.25 5.35
C ARG A 89 -4.98 -0.93 5.91
N ARG A 90 -4.56 0.01 5.06
CA ARG A 90 -4.06 1.33 5.51
C ARG A 90 -5.13 2.16 6.21
N ILE A 91 -6.38 2.07 5.75
CA ILE A 91 -7.52 2.72 6.39
C ILE A 91 -7.81 2.07 7.76
N ASP A 92 -7.79 0.75 7.83
CA ASP A 92 -7.98 0.01 9.08
C ASP A 92 -6.87 0.32 10.09
N GLU A 93 -5.62 0.45 9.67
CA GLU A 93 -4.50 0.87 10.51
C GLU A 93 -4.70 2.28 11.08
N LEU A 94 -5.24 3.20 10.26
CA LEU A 94 -5.58 4.56 10.69
C LEU A 94 -6.68 4.56 11.76
N ILE A 95 -7.72 3.75 11.58
CA ILE A 95 -8.83 3.57 12.53
C ILE A 95 -8.32 2.90 13.81
N ALA A 96 -7.54 1.83 13.69
CA ALA A 96 -6.99 1.09 14.83
C ALA A 96 -6.09 1.97 15.70
N SER A 97 -5.26 2.82 15.09
CA SER A 97 -4.45 3.79 15.82
C SER A 97 -5.32 4.78 16.61
N ASP A 98 -6.43 5.20 16.02
CA ASP A 98 -7.37 6.12 16.65
C ASP A 98 -8.11 5.48 17.82
N VAL A 99 -8.56 4.23 17.65
CA VAL A 99 -9.18 3.42 18.71
C VAL A 99 -8.23 3.21 19.87
N ARG A 100 -6.94 2.90 19.62
CA ARG A 100 -5.93 2.81 20.68
C ARG A 100 -5.80 4.11 21.47
N ALA A 101 -5.73 5.26 20.80
CA ALA A 101 -5.66 6.56 21.48
C ALA A 101 -6.88 6.82 22.38
N VAL A 102 -8.08 6.40 21.94
CA VAL A 102 -9.30 6.49 22.76
C VAL A 102 -9.24 5.57 23.98
N ARG A 103 -8.77 4.35 23.81
CA ARG A 103 -8.64 3.38 24.91
C ARG A 103 -7.64 3.86 25.95
N ALA A 104 -6.48 4.34 25.52
CA ALA A 104 -5.48 4.98 26.36
C ALA A 104 -6.07 6.14 27.19
N ALA A 105 -6.79 7.06 26.53
CA ALA A 105 -7.42 8.21 27.19
C ALA A 105 -8.50 7.81 28.21
N ARG A 106 -9.05 6.59 28.11
CA ARG A 106 -10.04 6.03 29.03
C ARG A 106 -9.44 5.07 30.07
N GLY A 107 -8.13 4.81 30.04
CA GLY A 107 -7.47 3.85 30.91
C GLY A 107 -7.86 2.38 30.63
N LEU A 108 -8.14 2.05 29.37
CA LEU A 108 -8.59 0.71 28.92
C LEU A 108 -7.53 -0.04 28.10
N ASP A 109 -6.26 0.32 28.31
CA ASP A 109 -5.08 -0.29 27.67
C ASP A 109 -4.53 -1.47 28.48
#